data_AF-A0A7R9SVP1-F1
#
_entry.id   AF-A0A7R9SVP1-F1
#
_cell.length_a   1.000
_cell.length_b   1.000
_cell.length_c   1.000
_cell.angle_alpha   90.00
_cell.angle_beta   90.00
_cell.angle_gamma   90.00
#
_symmetry.space_group_name_H-M   'P 1'
#
loop_
_entity.id
_entity.type
_entity.pdbx_description
1 polymer ?
#
loop_
_entity_poly.entity_id
_entity_poly.type
_entity_poly.pdbx_seq_one_letter_code
_entity_poly.pdbx_strand_id
1 'polypeptide(L)'
;MRRRPGIQGLQKREAEKSKLALLGETVAQRDLEHMRAQLATFKQSLEEFALKHRSAIRQDPAFRAQFHKMCAHVGVDPLASNKGVWASVLGLGDFYFSLGVQVVEVCLAWRPLTGGLMPLTTLTQAVQRRRGSAADPVSEDDVKQAIKHIKVLGGGYRIVNIGNKHMVYSVPMELNKDQNAVLEFAQVM
;
A
#
# COMPACT_ATOMS: atom_id res chain seq x y z
N MET A 1 -6.85 -64.05 -26.30
CA MET A 1 -6.46 -64.12 -24.87
C MET A 1 -5.85 -62.79 -24.44
N ARG A 2 -6.49 -62.07 -23.52
CA ARG A 2 -6.03 -60.75 -23.03
C ARG A 2 -4.98 -60.98 -21.95
N ARG A 3 -3.69 -60.73 -22.26
CA ARG A 3 -2.57 -60.89 -21.31
C ARG A 3 -2.81 -59.97 -20.10
N ARG A 4 -2.90 -60.56 -18.90
CA ARG A 4 -3.00 -59.81 -17.64
C ARG A 4 -1.71 -58.98 -17.47
N PRO A 5 -1.78 -57.70 -17.08
CA PRO A 5 -0.59 -56.91 -16.79
C PRO A 5 0.25 -57.61 -15.70
N GLY A 6 1.52 -57.87 -15.98
CA GLY A 6 2.42 -58.52 -15.02
C GLY A 6 2.81 -57.58 -13.87
N ILE A 7 3.00 -58.14 -12.68
CA ILE A 7 3.37 -57.44 -11.43
C ILE A 7 4.60 -56.53 -11.62
N GLN A 8 5.58 -56.94 -12.43
CA GLN A 8 6.73 -56.11 -12.82
C GLN A 8 6.35 -54.82 -13.55
N GLY A 9 5.29 -54.84 -14.38
CA GLY A 9 4.81 -53.65 -15.08
C GLY A 9 4.13 -52.65 -14.13
N LEU A 10 3.50 -53.13 -13.07
CA LEU A 10 2.93 -52.29 -12.01
C LEU A 10 4.04 -51.64 -11.17
N GLN A 11 5.05 -52.43 -10.74
CA GLN A 11 6.22 -51.91 -10.00
C GLN A 11 7.02 -50.89 -10.82
N LYS A 12 7.22 -51.13 -12.13
CA LYS A 12 7.87 -50.15 -13.02
C LYS A 12 7.08 -48.85 -13.12
N ARG A 13 5.75 -48.92 -13.29
CA ARG A 13 4.89 -47.72 -13.34
C ARG A 13 4.88 -46.95 -12.02
N GLU A 14 4.93 -47.64 -10.90
CA GLU A 14 5.01 -47.02 -9.57
C GLU A 14 6.36 -46.33 -9.34
N ALA A 15 7.46 -46.98 -9.75
CA ALA A 15 8.79 -46.39 -9.73
C ALA A 15 8.96 -45.21 -10.71
N GLU A 16 8.31 -45.25 -11.88
CA GLU A 16 8.28 -44.11 -12.82
C GLU A 16 7.48 -42.95 -12.24
N LYS A 17 6.32 -43.20 -11.61
CA LYS A 17 5.54 -42.17 -10.92
C LYS A 17 6.32 -41.51 -9.78
N SER A 18 7.01 -42.29 -8.95
CA SER A 18 7.81 -41.72 -7.85
C SER A 18 8.98 -40.88 -8.35
N LYS A 19 9.66 -41.31 -9.42
CA LYS A 19 10.70 -40.51 -10.08
C LYS A 19 10.16 -39.21 -10.67
N LEU A 20 9.00 -39.25 -11.33
CA LEU A 20 8.34 -38.05 -11.87
C LEU A 20 7.93 -37.08 -10.76
N ALA A 21 7.44 -37.59 -9.62
CA ALA A 21 7.09 -36.77 -8.46
C ALA A 21 8.33 -36.08 -7.87
N LEU A 22 9.42 -36.83 -7.66
CA LEU A 22 10.69 -36.29 -7.18
C LEU A 22 11.28 -35.24 -8.14
N LEU A 23 11.19 -35.49 -9.44
CA LEU A 23 11.63 -34.52 -10.45
C LEU A 23 10.78 -33.24 -10.38
N GLY A 24 9.47 -33.37 -10.24
CA GLY A 24 8.55 -32.23 -10.07
C GLY A 24 8.86 -31.41 -8.82
N GLU A 25 9.14 -32.07 -7.70
CA GLU A 25 9.53 -31.40 -6.45
C GLU A 25 10.88 -30.69 -6.59
N THR A 26 11.85 -31.31 -7.26
CA THR A 26 13.17 -30.71 -7.51
C THR A 26 13.06 -29.48 -8.41
N VAL A 27 12.22 -29.52 -9.45
CA VAL A 27 11.97 -28.36 -10.33
C VAL A 27 11.30 -27.24 -9.54
N ALA A 28 10.27 -27.54 -8.74
CA ALA A 28 9.60 -26.54 -7.91
C ALA A 28 10.56 -25.88 -6.90
N GLN A 29 11.46 -26.66 -6.28
CA GLN A 29 12.47 -26.11 -5.38
C GLN A 29 13.44 -25.16 -6.11
N ARG A 30 13.91 -25.54 -7.30
CA ARG A 30 14.77 -24.67 -8.13
C ARG A 30 14.08 -23.38 -8.53
N ASP A 31 12.81 -23.46 -8.93
CA ASP A 31 12.02 -22.27 -9.29
C ASP A 31 11.86 -21.34 -8.09
N LEU A 32 11.59 -21.89 -6.90
CA LEU A 32 11.49 -21.10 -5.66
C LEU A 32 12.82 -20.43 -5.28
N GLU A 33 13.93 -21.15 -5.39
CA GLU A 33 15.27 -20.59 -5.15
C GLU A 33 15.61 -19.48 -6.15
N HIS A 34 15.29 -19.70 -7.42
CA HIS A 34 15.48 -18.70 -8.47
C HIS A 34 14.65 -17.43 -8.19
N MET A 35 13.38 -17.58 -7.85
CA MET A 35 12.50 -16.46 -7.52
C MET A 35 12.99 -15.69 -6.28
N ARG A 36 13.48 -16.40 -5.25
CA ARG A 36 14.08 -15.75 -4.07
C ARG A 36 15.32 -14.94 -4.43
N ALA A 37 16.20 -15.47 -5.27
CA ALA A 37 17.38 -14.76 -5.74
C ALA A 37 17.00 -13.50 -6.52
N GLN A 38 16.03 -13.60 -7.45
CA GLN A 38 15.53 -12.46 -8.22
C GLN A 38 14.92 -11.38 -7.32
N LEU A 39 14.11 -11.75 -6.32
CA LEU A 39 13.54 -10.81 -5.36
C LEU A 39 14.63 -10.10 -4.53
N ALA A 40 15.69 -10.82 -4.15
CA ALA A 40 16.82 -10.24 -3.42
C ALA A 40 17.58 -9.22 -4.28
N THR A 41 17.90 -9.56 -5.53
CA THR A 41 18.54 -8.63 -6.48
C THR A 41 17.67 -7.41 -6.73
N PHE A 42 16.37 -7.61 -6.95
CA PHE A 42 15.44 -6.51 -7.19
C PHE A 42 15.33 -5.58 -5.98
N LYS A 43 15.24 -6.13 -4.76
CA LYS A 43 15.23 -5.33 -3.53
C LYS A 43 16.48 -4.46 -3.44
N GLN A 44 17.66 -5.03 -3.69
CA GLN A 44 18.92 -4.28 -3.67
C GLN A 44 18.95 -3.16 -4.73
N SER A 45 18.52 -3.46 -5.96
CA SER A 45 18.44 -2.44 -7.02
C SER A 45 17.45 -1.34 -6.69
N LEU A 46 16.33 -1.66 -6.04
CA LEU A 46 15.33 -0.68 -5.62
C LEU A 46 15.88 0.18 -4.46
N GLU A 47 16.67 -0.39 -3.55
CA GLU A 47 17.35 0.35 -2.47
C GLU A 47 18.36 1.34 -3.04
N GLU A 48 19.18 0.90 -3.99
CA GLU A 48 20.15 1.77 -4.69
C GLU A 48 19.46 2.88 -5.49
N PHE A 49 18.40 2.54 -6.22
CA PHE A 49 17.58 3.52 -6.94
C PHE A 49 17.03 4.58 -6.00
N ALA A 50 16.50 4.15 -4.86
CA ALA A 50 15.90 5.06 -3.89
C ALA A 50 16.96 5.96 -3.23
N LEU A 51 18.16 5.45 -2.92
CA LEU A 51 19.30 6.26 -2.46
C LEU A 51 19.68 7.33 -3.48
N LYS A 52 19.85 6.91 -4.75
CA LYS A 52 20.29 7.80 -5.84
C LYS A 52 19.27 8.90 -6.13
N HIS A 53 17.98 8.59 -6.01
CA HIS A 53 16.89 9.49 -6.36
C HIS A 53 16.15 10.05 -5.13
N ARG A 54 16.75 10.01 -3.94
CA ARG A 54 16.11 10.41 -2.67
C ARG A 54 15.47 11.81 -2.73
N SER A 55 16.21 12.81 -3.22
CA SER A 55 15.71 14.19 -3.30
C SER A 55 14.56 14.33 -4.30
N ALA A 56 14.65 13.65 -5.45
CA ALA A 56 13.60 13.65 -6.46
C ALA A 56 12.32 12.99 -5.93
N ILE A 57 12.43 11.85 -5.24
CA ILE A 57 11.28 11.18 -4.59
C ILE A 57 10.63 12.10 -3.54
N ARG A 58 11.41 12.95 -2.89
CA ARG A 58 10.90 13.88 -1.88
C ARG A 58 10.23 15.12 -2.49
N GLN A 59 10.80 15.69 -3.53
CA GLN A 59 10.38 16.98 -4.11
C GLN A 59 9.30 16.84 -5.18
N ASP A 60 9.21 15.72 -5.88
CA ASP A 60 8.20 15.48 -6.91
C ASP A 60 7.14 14.46 -6.44
N PRO A 61 5.91 14.91 -6.12
CA PRO A 61 4.84 14.02 -5.70
C PRO A 61 4.44 12.99 -6.77
N ALA A 62 4.53 13.33 -8.05
CA ALA A 62 4.18 12.40 -9.13
C ALA A 62 5.19 11.26 -9.22
N PHE A 63 6.48 11.61 -9.14
CA PHE A 63 7.55 10.61 -9.08
C PHE A 63 7.49 9.76 -7.80
N ARG A 64 7.19 10.38 -6.65
CA ARG A 64 6.93 9.66 -5.39
C ARG A 64 5.82 8.63 -5.53
N ALA A 65 4.70 8.99 -6.16
CA ALA A 65 3.59 8.08 -6.38
C ALA A 65 3.98 6.89 -7.28
N GLN A 66 4.77 7.12 -8.32
CA GLN A 66 5.29 6.04 -9.18
C GLN A 66 6.24 5.11 -8.42
N PHE A 67 7.13 5.67 -7.58
CA PHE A 67 8.01 4.90 -6.72
C PHE A 67 7.21 4.01 -5.75
N HIS A 68 6.15 4.53 -5.13
CA HIS A 68 5.26 3.73 -4.28
C HIS A 68 4.56 2.60 -5.05
N LYS A 69 4.10 2.84 -6.28
CA LYS A 69 3.50 1.79 -7.13
C LYS A 69 4.50 0.67 -7.42
N MET A 70 5.76 1.02 -7.73
CA MET A 70 6.81 0.03 -7.95
C MET A 70 7.06 -0.82 -6.69
N CYS A 71 7.13 -0.18 -5.52
CA CYS A 71 7.29 -0.90 -4.25
C CYS A 71 6.11 -1.88 -4.01
N ALA A 72 4.88 -1.41 -4.23
CA ALA A 72 3.66 -2.19 -4.03
C ALA A 72 3.58 -3.42 -4.95
N HIS A 73 4.00 -3.30 -6.22
CA HIS A 73 4.00 -4.44 -7.16
C HIS A 73 4.91 -5.59 -6.72
N VAL A 74 5.96 -5.29 -5.97
CA VAL A 74 6.92 -6.29 -5.45
C VAL A 74 6.53 -6.77 -4.06
N GLY A 75 5.48 -6.19 -3.46
CA GLY A 75 5.06 -6.51 -2.10
C GLY A 75 5.95 -5.88 -1.02
N VAL A 76 6.69 -4.82 -1.37
CA VAL A 76 7.49 -4.04 -0.43
C VAL A 76 6.71 -2.79 -0.04
N ASP A 77 6.49 -2.57 1.26
CA ASP A 77 5.98 -1.29 1.76
C ASP A 77 7.15 -0.45 2.31
N PRO A 78 7.52 0.66 1.64
CA PRO A 78 8.62 1.51 2.08
C PRO A 78 8.32 2.24 3.41
N LEU A 79 7.09 2.17 3.91
CA LEU A 79 6.63 2.84 5.13
C LEU A 79 6.30 1.88 6.28
N ALA A 80 6.39 0.56 6.09
CA ALA A 80 5.93 -0.41 7.09
C ALA A 80 6.84 -0.53 8.33
N SER A 81 8.10 -0.11 8.27
CA SER A 81 9.01 -0.24 9.43
C SER A 81 10.08 0.85 9.47
N ASN A 82 10.19 1.51 10.62
CA ASN A 82 11.28 2.45 10.94
C ASN A 82 12.63 1.77 11.11
N LYS A 83 12.65 0.43 11.25
CA LYS A 83 13.87 -0.39 11.25
C LYS A 83 14.14 -1.03 9.89
N GLY A 84 13.25 -0.82 8.91
CA GLY A 84 13.45 -1.28 7.55
C GLY A 84 14.51 -0.43 6.85
N VAL A 85 15.22 -1.04 5.91
CA VAL A 85 16.23 -0.37 5.09
C VAL A 85 15.67 0.93 4.48
N TRP A 86 14.40 0.92 4.09
CA TRP A 86 13.70 2.06 3.48
C TRP A 86 13.54 3.29 4.36
N ALA A 87 13.33 3.12 5.67
CA ALA A 87 13.08 4.24 6.57
C ALA A 87 14.34 5.07 6.81
N SER A 88 15.48 4.42 7.05
CA SER A 88 16.77 5.11 7.21
C SER A 88 17.29 5.69 5.88
N VAL A 89 17.07 4.97 4.78
CA VAL A 89 17.58 5.32 3.46
C VAL A 89 16.85 6.50 2.81
N LEU A 90 15.53 6.67 3.05
CA LEU A 90 14.74 7.68 2.35
C LEU A 90 14.21 8.81 3.24
N GLY A 91 14.05 8.58 4.55
CA GLY A 91 13.35 9.53 5.42
C GLY A 91 11.88 9.75 5.04
N LEU A 92 11.33 8.87 4.19
CA LEU A 92 9.91 8.90 3.81
C LEU A 92 9.02 8.59 5.01
N GLY A 93 9.46 7.73 5.94
CA GLY A 93 8.74 7.47 7.18
C GLY A 93 8.43 8.76 7.94
N ASP A 94 9.45 9.56 8.24
CA ASP A 94 9.30 10.84 8.95
C ASP A 94 8.40 11.83 8.19
N PHE A 95 8.51 11.87 6.87
CA PHE A 95 7.62 12.66 6.03
C PHE A 95 6.16 12.23 6.19
N TYR A 96 5.85 10.92 6.15
CA TYR A 96 4.47 10.43 6.26
C TYR A 96 3.93 10.48 7.69
N PHE A 97 4.76 10.31 8.72
CA PHE A 97 4.34 10.52 10.10
C PHE A 97 4.03 11.99 10.37
N SER A 98 4.90 12.91 9.96
CA SER A 98 4.65 14.35 10.10
C SER A 98 3.40 14.78 9.32
N LEU A 99 3.21 14.25 8.10
CA LEU A 99 2.00 14.46 7.32
C LEU A 99 0.76 13.90 8.05
N GLY A 100 0.86 12.74 8.68
CA GLY A 100 -0.22 12.15 9.46
C GLY A 100 -0.63 13.03 10.64
N VAL A 101 0.33 13.58 11.38
CA VAL A 101 0.05 14.53 12.47
C VAL A 101 -0.68 15.77 11.93
N GLN A 102 -0.23 16.34 10.81
CA GLN A 102 -0.88 17.49 10.19
C GLN A 102 -2.32 17.20 9.74
N VAL A 103 -2.57 16.00 9.19
CA VAL A 103 -3.92 15.54 8.85
C VAL A 103 -4.81 15.49 10.10
N VAL A 104 -4.32 14.89 11.19
CA VAL A 104 -5.04 14.82 12.47
C VAL A 104 -5.36 16.22 13.00
N GLU A 105 -4.39 17.13 13.00
CA GLU A 105 -4.58 18.50 13.48
C GLU A 105 -5.61 19.29 12.67
N VAL A 106 -5.61 19.17 11.34
CA VAL A 106 -6.62 19.81 10.48
C VAL A 106 -8.00 19.24 10.79
N CYS A 107 -8.11 17.91 10.87
CA CYS A 107 -9.36 17.24 11.18
C CYS A 107 -9.91 17.64 12.55
N LEU A 108 -9.05 17.78 13.57
CA LEU A 108 -9.46 18.23 14.91
C LEU A 108 -9.90 19.70 14.91
N ALA A 109 -9.16 20.57 14.24
CA ALA A 109 -9.48 21.99 14.17
C ALA A 109 -10.80 22.26 13.43
N TRP A 110 -11.11 21.47 12.41
CA TRP A 110 -12.31 21.66 11.59
C TRP A 110 -13.50 20.83 12.08
N ARG A 111 -13.32 19.96 13.07
CA ARG A 111 -14.39 19.10 13.63
C ARG A 111 -15.65 19.89 14.03
N PRO A 112 -15.58 21.06 14.69
CA PRO A 112 -16.78 21.82 15.05
C PRO A 112 -17.60 22.29 13.84
N LEU A 113 -16.96 22.45 12.68
CA LEU A 113 -17.60 22.91 11.44
C LEU A 113 -18.07 21.74 10.58
N THR A 114 -17.28 20.67 10.49
CA THR A 114 -17.51 19.56 9.54
C THR A 114 -18.16 18.33 10.17
N GLY A 115 -18.28 18.29 11.50
CA GLY A 115 -18.76 17.10 12.22
C GLY A 115 -17.85 15.87 12.08
N GLY A 116 -16.64 16.05 11.52
CA GLY A 116 -15.70 14.95 11.26
C GLY A 116 -15.84 14.27 9.90
N LEU A 117 -16.55 14.88 8.94
CA LEU A 117 -16.63 14.45 7.55
C LEU A 117 -16.22 15.60 6.61
N MET A 118 -15.17 15.41 5.81
CA MET A 118 -14.72 16.45 4.87
C MET A 118 -14.18 15.88 3.55
N PRO A 119 -14.25 16.63 2.43
CA PRO A 119 -13.63 16.19 1.17
C PRO A 119 -12.12 16.04 1.30
N LEU A 120 -11.56 15.00 0.66
CA LEU A 120 -10.13 14.75 0.62
C LEU A 120 -9.38 15.94 0.00
N THR A 121 -9.90 16.49 -1.09
CA THR A 121 -9.35 17.68 -1.76
C THR A 121 -9.21 18.87 -0.81
N THR A 122 -10.25 19.14 -0.02
CA THR A 122 -10.26 20.22 0.99
C THR A 122 -9.24 19.96 2.10
N LEU A 123 -9.15 18.72 2.58
CA LEU A 123 -8.15 18.32 3.57
C LEU A 123 -6.73 18.52 3.04
N THR A 124 -6.44 18.05 1.82
CA THR A 124 -5.14 18.22 1.18
C THR A 124 -4.77 19.68 1.02
N GLN A 125 -5.70 20.53 0.57
CA GLN A 125 -5.47 21.97 0.46
C GLN A 125 -5.22 22.63 1.82
N ALA A 126 -5.96 22.24 2.86
CA ALA A 126 -5.78 22.77 4.21
C ALA A 126 -4.42 22.39 4.80
N VAL A 127 -3.98 21.14 4.60
CA VAL A 127 -2.65 20.66 5.00
C VAL A 127 -1.56 21.42 4.23
N GLN A 128 -1.69 21.56 2.92
CA GLN A 128 -0.71 22.28 2.09
C GLN A 128 -0.58 23.75 2.51
N ARG A 129 -1.69 24.42 2.84
CA ARG A 129 -1.68 25.80 3.35
C ARG A 129 -0.93 25.93 4.67
N ARG A 130 -1.07 24.98 5.59
CA ARG A 130 -0.36 24.98 6.88
C ARG A 130 1.15 24.72 6.74
N ARG A 131 1.54 23.91 5.76
CA ARG A 131 2.93 23.54 5.49
C ARG A 131 3.79 24.71 5.00
N GLY A 132 3.19 25.72 4.36
CA GLY A 132 3.91 26.84 3.76
C GLY A 132 4.70 26.46 2.50
N SER A 133 5.37 27.43 1.88
CA SER A 133 6.07 27.24 0.61
C SER A 133 7.43 26.54 0.72
N ALA A 134 8.03 26.52 1.91
CA ALA A 134 9.34 25.91 2.15
C ALA A 134 9.28 24.40 2.43
N ALA A 135 8.10 23.85 2.70
CA ALA A 135 7.90 22.44 2.96
C ALA A 135 7.75 21.65 1.66
N ASP A 136 8.05 20.35 1.73
CA ASP A 136 7.88 19.45 0.59
C ASP A 136 6.42 19.44 0.10
N PRO A 137 6.19 19.40 -1.22
CA PRO A 137 4.83 19.37 -1.76
C PRO A 137 4.12 18.06 -1.41
N VAL A 138 2.81 18.15 -1.18
CA VAL A 138 1.95 17.02 -0.81
C VAL A 138 0.87 16.86 -1.87
N SER A 139 0.70 15.63 -2.36
CA SER A 139 -0.39 15.23 -3.24
C SER A 139 -1.54 14.57 -2.47
N GLU A 140 -2.68 14.39 -3.14
CA GLU A 140 -3.78 13.64 -2.55
C GLU A 140 -3.42 12.19 -2.21
N ASP A 141 -2.59 11.55 -3.05
CA ASP A 141 -2.16 10.17 -2.80
C ASP A 141 -1.27 10.06 -1.56
N ASP A 142 -0.46 11.09 -1.27
CA ASP A 142 0.32 11.14 -0.03
C ASP A 142 -0.60 11.24 1.20
N VAL A 143 -1.64 12.07 1.12
CA VAL A 143 -2.65 12.18 2.19
C VAL A 143 -3.41 10.87 2.36
N LYS A 144 -3.78 10.19 1.27
CA LYS A 144 -4.43 8.87 1.34
C LYS A 144 -3.54 7.86 2.06
N GLN A 145 -2.26 7.83 1.73
CA GLN A 145 -1.30 6.93 2.35
C GLN A 145 -1.08 7.27 3.82
N ALA A 146 -0.99 8.55 4.18
CA ALA A 146 -0.92 8.99 5.58
C ALA A 146 -2.16 8.53 6.37
N ILE A 147 -3.37 8.71 5.83
CA ILE A 147 -4.61 8.25 6.48
C ILE A 147 -4.61 6.74 6.67
N LYS A 148 -4.14 5.97 5.67
CA LYS A 148 -4.03 4.51 5.78
C LYS A 148 -3.12 4.10 6.95
N HIS A 149 -2.04 4.82 7.18
CA HIS A 149 -1.13 4.59 8.30
C HIS A 149 -1.74 5.03 9.63
N ILE A 150 -2.44 6.16 9.70
CA ILE A 150 -3.11 6.63 10.93
C ILE A 150 -4.25 5.69 11.35
N LYS A 151 -4.91 5.02 10.39
CA LYS A 151 -6.01 4.09 10.66
C LYS A 151 -5.66 3.03 11.71
N VAL A 152 -4.39 2.61 11.80
CA VAL A 152 -3.95 1.61 12.79
C VAL A 152 -4.01 2.11 14.24
N LEU A 153 -4.03 3.42 14.45
CA LEU A 153 -4.15 4.04 15.76
C LEU A 153 -5.60 4.04 16.29
N GLY A 154 -6.57 3.65 15.46
CA GLY A 154 -7.99 3.77 15.77
C GLY A 154 -8.51 5.20 15.56
N GLY A 155 -9.67 5.53 16.14
CA GLY A 155 -10.22 6.89 16.10
C GLY A 155 -11.04 7.27 14.86
N GLY A 156 -11.29 6.32 13.94
CA GLY A 156 -12.23 6.51 12.83
C GLY A 156 -11.66 7.22 11.59
N TYR A 157 -10.34 7.38 11.50
CA TYR A 157 -9.68 7.87 10.29
C TYR A 157 -9.83 6.87 9.14
N ARG A 158 -10.67 7.21 8.17
CA ARG A 158 -10.90 6.39 6.98
C ARG A 158 -11.35 7.24 5.81
N ILE A 159 -11.10 6.71 4.61
CA ILE A 159 -11.55 7.31 3.35
C ILE A 159 -12.75 6.52 2.88
N VAL A 160 -13.80 7.23 2.49
CA VAL A 160 -14.98 6.66 1.84
C VAL A 160 -15.26 7.37 0.53
N ASN A 161 -15.93 6.66 -0.37
CA ASN A 161 -16.47 7.25 -1.57
C ASN A 161 -17.94 7.52 -1.32
N ILE A 162 -18.34 8.78 -1.45
CA ILE A 162 -19.74 9.18 -1.45
C ILE A 162 -19.94 9.82 -2.83
N GLY A 163 -20.79 9.21 -3.67
CA GLY A 163 -20.92 9.57 -5.08
C GLY A 163 -19.57 9.57 -5.81
N ASN A 164 -19.22 10.70 -6.42
CA ASN A 164 -17.97 10.88 -7.18
C ASN A 164 -16.83 11.53 -6.37
N LYS A 165 -17.03 11.76 -5.06
CA LYS A 165 -16.04 12.44 -4.21
C LYS A 165 -15.44 11.50 -3.17
N HIS A 166 -14.12 11.59 -3.01
CA HIS A 166 -13.41 11.00 -1.88
C HIS A 166 -13.60 11.86 -0.64
N MET A 167 -14.16 11.27 0.40
CA MET A 167 -14.44 11.93 1.68
C MET A 167 -13.64 11.24 2.80
N VAL A 168 -13.20 12.02 3.78
CA VAL A 168 -12.43 11.57 4.93
C VAL A 168 -13.27 11.67 6.19
N TYR A 169 -13.39 10.56 6.91
CA TYR A 169 -13.87 10.54 8.29
C TYR A 169 -12.71 10.74 9.24
N SER A 170 -12.94 11.50 10.31
CA SER A 170 -12.02 11.70 11.44
C SER A 170 -12.65 11.42 12.80
N VAL A 171 -13.81 10.76 12.78
CA VAL A 171 -14.60 10.37 13.95
C VAL A 171 -14.99 8.90 13.80
N PRO A 172 -15.10 8.15 14.91
CA PRO A 172 -15.66 6.81 14.92
C PRO A 172 -17.18 6.90 14.72
N MET A 173 -17.59 7.15 13.48
CA MET A 173 -18.99 7.15 13.06
C MET A 173 -19.12 6.15 11.94
N GLU A 174 -20.18 5.35 11.93
CA GLU A 174 -20.58 4.55 10.78
C GLU A 174 -21.80 5.19 10.15
N LEU A 175 -21.73 5.47 8.85
CA LEU A 175 -22.92 5.89 8.12
C LEU A 175 -23.68 4.66 7.65
N ASN A 176 -24.97 4.63 7.96
CA ASN A 176 -25.87 3.62 7.40
C ASN A 176 -26.14 3.91 5.91
N LYS A 177 -26.85 2.99 5.25
CA LYS A 177 -27.16 3.10 3.82
C LYS A 177 -27.99 4.36 3.51
N ASP A 178 -28.94 4.69 4.37
CA ASP A 178 -29.84 5.83 4.16
C ASP A 178 -29.10 7.17 4.29
N GLN A 179 -28.20 7.29 5.27
CA GLN A 179 -27.34 8.44 5.46
C GLN A 179 -26.38 8.64 4.28
N ASN A 180 -25.82 7.55 3.75
CA ASN A 180 -25.00 7.63 2.53
C ASN A 180 -25.83 8.10 1.33
N ALA A 181 -27.06 7.60 1.16
CA ALA A 181 -27.93 8.03 0.06
C ALA A 181 -28.30 9.51 0.14
N VAL A 182 -28.58 10.02 1.35
CA VAL A 182 -28.85 11.46 1.57
C VAL A 182 -27.62 12.30 1.25
N LEU A 183 -26.43 11.88 1.67
CA LEU A 183 -25.20 12.62 1.37
C LEU A 183 -24.84 12.57 -0.11
N GLU A 184 -25.10 11.45 -0.79
CA GLU A 184 -24.92 11.34 -2.24
C GLU A 184 -25.85 12.29 -2.98
N PHE A 185 -27.13 12.38 -2.58
CA PHE A 185 -28.06 13.35 -3.14
C PHE A 185 -27.62 14.79 -2.89
N ALA A 186 -27.17 15.11 -1.68
CA ALA A 186 -26.68 16.44 -1.31
C ALA A 186 -25.42 16.87 -2.07
N GLN A 187 -24.70 15.95 -2.73
CA GLN A 187 -23.55 16.30 -3.57
C GLN A 187 -23.93 16.77 -4.98
N VAL A 188 -25.10 16.35 -5.48
CA VAL A 188 -25.58 16.65 -6.83
C VAL A 188 -26.33 17.99 -6.86
N MET A 189 -26.90 18.38 -5.71
CA MET A 189 -27.51 19.69 -5.48
C MET A 189 -26.46 20.79 -5.33
#